data_AF-A0A938S618-F1
#
_entry.id   AF-A0A938S618-F1
#
_cell.length_a   1.000
_cell.length_b   1.000
_cell.length_c   1.000
_cell.angle_alpha   90.00
_cell.angle_beta   90.00
_cell.angle_gamma   90.00
#
_symmetry.space_group_name_H-M   'P 1'
#
loop_
_entity.id
_entity.type
_entity.pdbx_description
1 polymer ?
#
loop_
_entity_poly.entity_id
_entity_poly.type
_entity_poly.pdbx_seq_one_letter_code
_entity_poly.pdbx_strand_id
1 'polypeptide(L)'
;MAEVYPGDNELLNMQSDSETGVEYIPTGTAPYYLHFRKLLHRLLLATRRGNDLRVYDEGGLEIGVKPGQFWWGTDLVSYAGSTGNLLADNRANIYVYLTAQGALVTNEYTGFPSMATTPHVRLAVVSTAGGDIMSIVDCRAGHRVAVPYAAGGIRKSIEAHTTNDALGEAESGSVHTNLGATGTVTITLPPAATPGTVFTFAVQAAYALRVDPGAAALRDDSGQTPDKYKSANVIGASLTVIADANGDWATIAKNGTWTQEA
;
A
#
# COMPACT_ATOMS: atom_id res chain seq x y z
N MET A 1 -11.58 -17.73 25.56
CA MET A 1 -13.01 -17.44 25.27
C MET A 1 -13.58 -18.72 24.70
N ALA A 2 -14.56 -19.35 25.35
CA ALA A 2 -15.26 -20.48 24.76
C ALA A 2 -16.31 -19.91 23.80
N GLU A 3 -16.29 -20.31 22.54
CA GLU A 3 -17.36 -19.97 21.61
C GLU A 3 -18.67 -20.58 22.11
N VAL A 4 -19.71 -19.76 22.22
CA VAL A 4 -21.07 -20.20 22.53
C VAL A 4 -21.74 -20.50 21.20
N TYR A 5 -22.12 -21.75 20.98
CA TYR A 5 -22.86 -22.15 19.80
C TYR A 5 -24.33 -21.76 19.94
N PRO A 6 -25.03 -21.47 18.83
CA PRO A 6 -26.48 -21.43 18.80
C PRO A 6 -27.06 -22.75 19.34
N GLY A 7 -28.23 -22.70 19.96
CA GLY A 7 -28.86 -23.92 20.49
C GLY A 7 -29.17 -24.93 19.37
N ASP A 8 -29.19 -26.23 19.70
CA ASP A 8 -29.41 -27.31 18.72
C ASP A 8 -30.63 -27.08 17.83
N ASN A 9 -31.74 -26.59 18.42
CA ASN A 9 -32.96 -26.30 17.67
C ASN A 9 -32.78 -25.15 16.67
N GLU A 10 -31.91 -24.19 16.94
CA GLU A 10 -31.59 -23.12 16.01
C GLU A 10 -30.76 -23.66 14.85
N LEU A 11 -29.68 -24.40 15.14
CA LEU A 11 -28.82 -25.03 14.13
C LEU A 11 -29.60 -25.95 13.18
N LEU A 12 -30.54 -26.74 13.68
CA LEU A 12 -31.36 -27.64 12.87
C LEU A 12 -32.35 -26.92 11.94
N ASN A 13 -32.68 -25.66 12.25
CA ASN A 13 -33.60 -24.84 11.46
C ASN A 13 -32.88 -23.83 10.54
N MET A 14 -31.55 -23.69 10.65
CA MET A 14 -30.77 -22.86 9.74
C MET A 14 -30.76 -23.45 8.33
N GLN A 15 -31.00 -22.60 7.33
CA GLN A 15 -30.97 -22.99 5.92
C GLN A 15 -29.72 -22.45 5.21
N SER A 16 -29.24 -21.27 5.63
CA SER A 16 -27.99 -20.67 5.14
C SER A 16 -27.45 -19.66 6.14
N ASP A 17 -26.15 -19.44 6.11
CA ASP A 17 -25.49 -18.32 6.78
C ASP A 17 -25.64 -17.04 5.95
N SER A 18 -26.12 -15.94 6.55
CA SER A 18 -26.43 -14.71 5.82
C SER A 18 -25.19 -13.91 5.41
N GLU A 19 -24.07 -14.08 6.10
CA GLU A 19 -22.83 -13.34 5.82
C GLU A 19 -22.01 -14.02 4.72
N THR A 20 -21.88 -15.35 4.78
CA THR A 20 -21.07 -16.14 3.85
C THR A 20 -21.88 -16.74 2.70
N GLY A 21 -23.21 -16.82 2.84
CA GLY A 21 -24.10 -17.46 1.87
C GLY A 21 -23.97 -18.99 1.82
N VAL A 22 -23.29 -19.62 2.78
CA VAL A 22 -23.14 -21.08 2.85
C VAL A 22 -24.45 -21.71 3.30
N GLU A 23 -25.01 -22.62 2.50
CA GLU A 23 -26.22 -23.37 2.84
C GLU A 23 -25.92 -24.51 3.82
N TYR A 24 -26.80 -24.68 4.80
CA TYR A 24 -26.82 -25.83 5.71
C TYR A 24 -27.55 -27.01 5.06
N ILE A 25 -27.27 -28.23 5.51
CA ILE A 25 -27.95 -29.44 5.02
C ILE A 25 -29.34 -29.50 5.66
N PRO A 26 -30.45 -29.49 4.89
CA PRO A 26 -31.77 -29.60 5.48
C PRO A 26 -31.96 -30.96 6.17
N THR A 27 -32.57 -30.93 7.35
CA THR A 27 -32.88 -32.14 8.12
C THR A 27 -33.69 -33.13 7.29
N GLY A 28 -33.26 -34.41 7.28
CA GLY A 28 -33.93 -35.48 6.53
C GLY A 28 -33.51 -35.65 5.07
N THR A 29 -32.50 -34.92 4.59
CA THR A 29 -32.05 -34.99 3.19
C THR A 29 -31.17 -36.22 2.90
N ALA A 30 -31.46 -36.94 1.81
CA ALA A 30 -30.64 -38.04 1.30
C ALA A 30 -30.34 -37.84 -0.21
N PRO A 31 -29.13 -38.22 -0.70
CA PRO A 31 -28.02 -38.81 0.06
C PRO A 31 -27.19 -37.76 0.81
N TYR A 32 -27.03 -37.98 2.12
CA TYR A 32 -26.35 -37.04 3.03
C TYR A 32 -24.92 -36.68 2.56
N TYR A 33 -24.17 -37.66 2.05
CA TYR A 33 -22.78 -37.44 1.61
C TYR A 33 -22.65 -36.41 0.48
N LEU A 34 -23.64 -36.33 -0.42
CA LEU A 34 -23.60 -35.37 -1.53
C LEU A 34 -23.83 -33.95 -1.01
N HIS A 35 -24.79 -33.79 -0.11
CA HIS A 35 -25.09 -32.50 0.52
C HIS A 35 -23.94 -32.02 1.40
N PHE A 36 -23.30 -32.93 2.14
CA PHE A 36 -22.08 -32.64 2.89
C PHE A 36 -20.94 -32.16 2.00
N ARG A 37 -20.69 -32.82 0.86
CA ARG A 37 -19.66 -32.38 -0.09
C ARG A 37 -19.98 -31.00 -0.70
N LYS A 38 -21.26 -30.70 -0.97
CA LYS A 38 -21.70 -29.38 -1.43
C LYS A 38 -21.45 -28.29 -0.39
N LEU A 39 -21.82 -28.54 0.86
CA LEU A 39 -21.58 -27.61 1.98
C LEU A 39 -20.08 -27.33 2.15
N LEU A 40 -19.26 -28.39 2.20
CA LEU A 40 -17.81 -28.26 2.31
C LEU A 40 -17.23 -27.49 1.11
N HIS A 41 -17.68 -27.77 -0.11
CA HIS A 41 -17.21 -27.06 -1.29
C HIS A 41 -17.51 -25.55 -1.23
N ARG A 42 -18.71 -25.16 -0.80
CA ARG A 42 -19.09 -23.75 -0.65
C ARG A 42 -18.30 -23.07 0.46
N LEU A 43 -18.12 -23.73 1.61
CA LEU A 43 -17.28 -23.22 2.69
C LEU A 43 -15.84 -22.99 2.23
N LEU A 44 -15.29 -23.91 1.44
CA LEU A 44 -13.95 -23.77 0.85
C LEU A 44 -13.88 -22.63 -0.17
N LEU A 45 -14.94 -22.34 -0.92
CA LEU A 45 -15.00 -21.18 -1.81
C LEU A 45 -15.01 -19.87 -1.02
N ALA A 46 -15.82 -19.78 0.03
CA ALA A 46 -15.91 -18.61 0.90
C ALA A 46 -14.57 -18.31 1.60
N THR A 47 -13.88 -19.36 2.05
CA THR A 47 -12.60 -19.24 2.77
C THR A 47 -11.38 -19.18 1.86
N ARG A 48 -11.52 -19.49 0.56
CA ARG A 48 -10.40 -19.58 -0.40
C ARG A 48 -9.52 -18.33 -0.34
N ARG A 49 -10.13 -17.15 -0.49
CA ARG A 49 -9.39 -15.87 -0.53
C ARG A 49 -8.77 -15.48 0.80
N GLY A 50 -9.35 -15.91 1.93
CA GLY A 50 -8.73 -15.73 3.26
C GLY A 50 -7.43 -16.53 3.42
N ASN A 51 -7.26 -17.60 2.64
CA ASN A 51 -6.05 -18.45 2.65
C ASN A 51 -5.04 -18.11 1.54
N ASP A 52 -5.34 -17.18 0.64
CA ASP A 52 -4.40 -16.77 -0.42
C ASP A 52 -3.07 -16.29 0.20
N LEU A 53 -1.95 -16.76 -0.36
CA LEU A 53 -0.59 -16.39 0.07
C LEU A 53 -0.23 -16.76 1.51
N ARG A 54 -1.03 -17.60 2.18
CA ARG A 54 -0.76 -18.04 3.56
C ARG A 54 0.52 -18.85 3.64
N VAL A 55 1.40 -18.47 4.57
CA VAL A 55 2.56 -19.26 4.96
C VAL A 55 2.13 -20.36 5.92
N TYR A 56 2.65 -21.57 5.73
CA TYR A 56 2.39 -22.72 6.59
C TYR A 56 3.68 -23.54 6.79
N ASP A 57 3.73 -24.24 7.91
CA ASP A 57 4.83 -25.11 8.31
C ASP A 57 4.75 -26.46 7.56
N GLU A 58 5.86 -26.91 6.98
CA GLU A 58 6.00 -28.21 6.31
C GLU A 58 6.79 -29.24 7.14
N GLY A 59 7.28 -28.82 8.31
CA GLY A 59 8.11 -29.59 9.23
C GLY A 59 9.57 -29.18 9.17
N GLY A 60 10.24 -29.20 10.33
CA GLY A 60 11.63 -28.82 10.45
C GLY A 60 11.83 -27.34 10.12
N LEU A 61 12.74 -27.02 9.20
CA LEU A 61 13.01 -25.64 8.79
C LEU A 61 12.35 -25.27 7.46
N GLU A 62 11.40 -26.07 6.97
CA GLU A 62 10.74 -25.82 5.68
C GLU A 62 9.38 -25.15 5.87
N ILE A 63 9.14 -24.10 5.06
CA ILE A 63 7.81 -23.49 4.93
C ILE A 63 7.26 -23.69 3.53
N GLY A 64 5.94 -23.80 3.46
CA GLY A 64 5.17 -23.66 2.24
C GLY A 64 4.39 -22.34 2.20
N VAL A 65 4.09 -21.87 1.01
CA VAL A 65 3.24 -20.70 0.77
C VAL A 65 2.12 -21.07 -0.19
N LYS A 66 0.87 -20.84 0.21
CA LYS A 66 -0.29 -21.13 -0.64
C LYS A 66 -0.32 -20.23 -1.88
N PRO A 67 -0.89 -20.70 -3.00
CA PRO A 67 -1.17 -19.84 -4.14
C PRO A 67 -2.06 -18.66 -3.74
N GLY A 68 -1.99 -17.59 -4.53
CA GLY A 68 -2.81 -16.41 -4.31
C GLY A 68 -2.50 -15.32 -5.31
N GLN A 69 -3.15 -14.17 -5.15
CA GLN A 69 -2.97 -13.04 -6.04
C GLN A 69 -2.91 -11.75 -5.22
N PHE A 70 -2.19 -10.76 -5.73
CA PHE A 70 -2.15 -9.43 -5.15
C PHE A 70 -2.06 -8.37 -6.26
N TRP A 71 -2.52 -7.17 -5.97
CA TRP A 71 -2.40 -6.04 -6.88
C TRP A 71 -1.11 -5.27 -6.63
N TRP A 72 -0.40 -4.95 -7.71
CA TRP A 72 0.69 -4.00 -7.72
C TRP A 72 0.35 -2.88 -8.70
N GLY A 73 0.00 -1.69 -8.19
CA GLY A 73 -0.56 -0.63 -9.02
C GLY A 73 -1.82 -1.10 -9.74
N THR A 74 -1.75 -1.18 -11.07
CA THR A 74 -2.83 -1.68 -11.95
C THR A 74 -2.63 -3.11 -12.42
N ASP A 75 -1.58 -3.80 -11.96
CA ASP A 75 -1.24 -5.15 -12.39
C ASP A 75 -1.65 -6.17 -11.34
N LEU A 76 -2.39 -7.20 -11.76
CA LEU A 76 -2.73 -8.34 -10.91
C LEU A 76 -1.63 -9.39 -11.00
N VAL A 77 -0.83 -9.51 -9.94
CA VAL A 77 0.26 -10.48 -9.85
C VAL A 77 -0.29 -11.78 -9.26
N SER A 78 -0.02 -12.90 -9.96
CA SER A 78 -0.44 -14.23 -9.52
C SER A 78 0.76 -15.03 -9.02
N TYR A 79 0.64 -15.61 -7.83
CA TYR A 79 1.63 -16.49 -7.24
C TYR A 79 1.10 -17.92 -7.21
N ALA A 80 1.86 -18.85 -7.80
CA ALA A 80 1.44 -20.25 -7.93
C ALA A 80 1.51 -21.06 -6.63
N GLY A 81 2.11 -20.49 -5.58
CA GLY A 81 2.47 -21.22 -4.37
C GLY A 81 3.88 -21.80 -4.45
N SER A 82 4.45 -22.15 -3.31
CA SER A 82 5.72 -22.88 -3.22
C SER A 82 5.76 -23.79 -2.00
N THR A 83 6.67 -24.75 -2.03
CA THR A 83 6.92 -25.76 -0.97
C THR A 83 8.43 -25.98 -0.84
N GLY A 84 8.90 -26.51 0.29
CA GLY A 84 10.30 -26.84 0.55
C GLY A 84 11.19 -25.61 0.66
N ASN A 85 10.66 -24.47 1.11
CA ASN A 85 11.46 -23.25 1.25
C ASN A 85 12.23 -23.33 2.58
N LEU A 86 13.49 -23.74 2.51
CA LEU A 86 14.36 -23.90 3.67
C LEU A 86 14.68 -22.56 4.33
N LEU A 87 14.49 -22.48 5.64
CA LEU A 87 14.80 -21.33 6.48
C LEU A 87 16.13 -21.52 7.23
N ALA A 88 16.76 -20.41 7.61
CA ALA A 88 17.91 -20.47 8.50
C ALA A 88 17.49 -20.85 9.92
N ASP A 89 18.30 -21.69 10.59
CA ASP A 89 18.08 -22.06 12.00
C ASP A 89 18.44 -20.93 12.98
N ASN A 90 17.91 -21.02 14.20
CA ASN A 90 18.18 -20.14 15.33
C ASN A 90 18.00 -18.64 14.99
N ARG A 91 16.92 -18.33 14.27
CA ARG A 91 16.54 -16.96 13.95
C ARG A 91 15.30 -16.56 14.74
N ALA A 92 15.43 -15.47 15.48
CA ALA A 92 14.29 -14.89 16.20
C ALA A 92 13.20 -14.38 15.24
N ASN A 93 13.61 -13.80 14.10
CA ASN A 93 12.70 -13.31 13.07
C ASN A 93 13.27 -13.57 11.67
N ILE A 94 12.44 -14.11 10.81
CA ILE A 94 12.64 -14.24 9.37
C ILE A 94 11.43 -13.58 8.70
N TYR A 95 11.66 -12.52 7.96
CA TYR A 95 10.62 -11.71 7.34
C TYR A 95 10.33 -12.24 5.94
N VAL A 96 9.20 -12.94 5.79
CA VAL A 96 8.80 -13.60 4.54
C VAL A 96 7.86 -12.70 3.75
N TYR A 97 8.20 -12.42 2.50
CA TYR A 97 7.41 -11.55 1.62
C TYR A 97 7.53 -11.94 0.15
N LEU A 98 6.59 -11.43 -0.67
CA LEU A 98 6.66 -11.50 -2.13
C LEU A 98 7.08 -10.16 -2.70
N THR A 99 8.02 -10.13 -3.65
CA THR A 99 8.37 -8.91 -4.39
C THR A 99 7.22 -8.46 -5.30
N ALA A 100 7.30 -7.26 -5.87
CA ALA A 100 6.36 -6.78 -6.89
C ALA A 100 6.21 -7.73 -8.10
N GLN A 101 7.21 -8.56 -8.39
CA GLN A 101 7.18 -9.57 -9.47
C GLN A 101 6.63 -10.93 -9.00
N GLY A 102 6.24 -11.06 -7.73
CA GLY A 102 5.75 -12.31 -7.16
C GLY A 102 6.85 -13.32 -6.81
N ALA A 103 8.09 -12.87 -6.61
CA ALA A 103 9.18 -13.74 -6.15
C ALA A 103 9.18 -13.83 -4.61
N LEU A 104 9.29 -15.05 -4.06
CA LEU A 104 9.32 -15.28 -2.62
C LEU A 104 10.71 -14.98 -2.06
N VAL A 105 10.73 -14.26 -0.94
CA VAL A 105 11.95 -13.95 -0.17
C VAL A 105 11.82 -14.53 1.23
N THR A 106 12.86 -15.27 1.66
CA THR A 106 12.92 -15.98 2.96
C THR A 106 14.23 -15.74 3.73
N ASN A 107 15.09 -14.83 3.26
CA ASN A 107 16.43 -14.59 3.79
C ASN A 107 16.63 -13.17 4.37
N GLU A 108 15.54 -12.53 4.81
CA GLU A 108 15.56 -11.22 5.47
C GLU A 108 15.36 -11.39 6.99
N TYR A 109 16.24 -10.78 7.79
CA TYR A 109 16.34 -11.07 9.23
C TYR A 109 16.22 -9.83 10.12
N THR A 110 16.24 -8.64 9.54
CA THR A 110 16.28 -7.38 10.30
C THR A 110 14.94 -6.67 10.36
N GLY A 111 14.14 -6.81 9.32
CA GLY A 111 12.82 -6.20 9.19
C GLY A 111 12.27 -6.38 7.79
N PHE A 112 10.99 -6.12 7.59
CA PHE A 112 10.49 -5.90 6.23
C PHE A 112 11.21 -4.69 5.62
N PRO A 113 11.67 -4.75 4.36
CA PRO A 113 12.32 -3.61 3.73
C PRO A 113 11.34 -2.43 3.61
N SER A 114 11.87 -1.23 3.33
CA SER A 114 11.00 -0.08 3.05
C SER A 114 10.20 -0.35 1.77
N MET A 115 8.87 -0.18 1.84
CA MET A 115 8.00 -0.30 0.66
C MET A 115 8.28 0.77 -0.40
N ALA A 116 8.90 1.88 -0.02
CA ALA A 116 9.27 2.95 -0.94
C ALA A 116 10.41 2.53 -1.88
N THR A 117 11.39 1.76 -1.36
CA THR A 117 12.57 1.32 -2.12
C THR A 117 12.42 -0.08 -2.67
N THR A 118 11.67 -0.95 -1.97
CA THR A 118 11.48 -2.35 -2.32
C THR A 118 10.01 -2.69 -2.18
N PRO A 119 9.19 -2.48 -3.20
CA PRO A 119 7.78 -2.81 -3.13
C PRO A 119 7.56 -4.33 -2.99
N HIS A 120 6.73 -4.71 -2.01
CA HIS A 120 6.48 -6.11 -1.68
C HIS A 120 5.08 -6.31 -1.08
N VAL A 121 4.71 -7.57 -0.82
CA VAL A 121 3.56 -7.95 0.00
C VAL A 121 4.08 -8.78 1.16
N ARG A 122 3.83 -8.31 2.38
CA ARG A 122 4.23 -9.01 3.61
C ARG A 122 3.38 -10.26 3.80
N LEU A 123 4.02 -11.39 4.05
CA LEU A 123 3.33 -12.67 4.27
C LEU A 123 3.36 -13.09 5.72
N ALA A 124 4.56 -13.24 6.31
CA ALA A 124 4.70 -13.69 7.69
C ALA A 124 6.03 -13.26 8.31
N VAL A 125 6.09 -13.34 9.64
CA VAL A 125 7.35 -13.38 10.39
C VAL A 125 7.47 -14.77 11.00
N VAL A 126 8.55 -15.47 10.70
CA VAL A 126 8.82 -16.83 11.18
C VAL A 126 9.96 -16.79 12.20
N SER A 127 9.85 -17.59 13.26
CA SER A 127 10.93 -17.82 14.21
C SER A 127 11.36 -19.28 14.16
N THR A 128 12.65 -19.56 14.25
CA THR A 128 13.24 -20.90 14.16
C THR A 128 14.21 -21.12 15.32
N ALA A 129 14.24 -22.34 15.85
CA ALA A 129 15.21 -22.75 16.85
C ALA A 129 15.37 -24.27 16.87
N GLY A 130 16.60 -24.75 17.09
CA GLY A 130 16.86 -26.19 17.26
C GLY A 130 16.48 -27.05 16.05
N GLY A 131 16.53 -26.49 14.84
CA GLY A 131 16.17 -27.19 13.61
C GLY A 131 14.68 -27.28 13.32
N ASP A 132 13.86 -26.47 14.01
CA ASP A 132 12.40 -26.46 13.85
C ASP A 132 11.82 -25.04 13.81
N ILE A 133 10.59 -24.92 13.31
CA ILE A 133 9.81 -23.68 13.31
C ILE A 133 9.10 -23.52 14.66
N MET A 134 9.36 -22.40 15.33
CA MET A 134 8.79 -22.11 16.64
C MET A 134 7.48 -21.33 16.55
N SER A 135 7.35 -20.45 15.55
CA SER A 135 6.11 -19.72 15.29
C SER A 135 6.08 -19.11 13.89
N ILE A 136 4.86 -18.94 13.37
CA ILE A 136 4.56 -18.21 12.14
C ILE A 136 3.50 -17.15 12.48
N VAL A 137 3.90 -15.87 12.43
CA VAL A 137 3.00 -14.74 12.63
C VAL A 137 2.50 -14.22 11.29
N ASP A 138 1.19 -14.32 11.04
CA ASP A 138 0.56 -13.87 9.79
C ASP A 138 0.59 -12.34 9.68
N CYS A 139 1.26 -11.83 8.65
CA CYS A 139 1.42 -10.40 8.37
C CYS A 139 0.57 -9.91 7.19
N ARG A 140 -0.21 -10.79 6.54
CA ARG A 140 -1.02 -10.47 5.36
C ARG A 140 -2.09 -9.41 5.66
N ALA A 141 -2.48 -9.27 6.93
CA ALA A 141 -3.43 -8.26 7.40
C ALA A 141 -3.02 -6.83 7.04
N GLY A 142 -1.72 -6.53 6.91
CA GLY A 142 -1.22 -5.22 6.52
C GLY A 142 -1.62 -4.76 5.11
N HIS A 143 -2.17 -5.66 4.28
CA HIS A 143 -2.50 -5.39 2.86
C HIS A 143 -3.94 -5.78 2.48
N ARG A 144 -4.83 -6.05 3.46
CA ARG A 144 -6.16 -6.66 3.19
C ARG A 144 -7.15 -5.75 2.47
N VAL A 145 -7.04 -4.43 2.60
CA VAL A 145 -8.00 -3.48 2.02
C VAL A 145 -7.25 -2.28 1.47
N ALA A 146 -7.37 -2.06 0.16
CA ALA A 146 -6.99 -0.82 -0.49
C ALA A 146 -8.25 -0.19 -1.10
N VAL A 147 -8.61 1.02 -0.65
CA VAL A 147 -9.75 1.75 -1.20
C VAL A 147 -9.23 2.70 -2.29
N PRO A 148 -9.62 2.52 -3.57
CA PRO A 148 -9.18 3.41 -4.64
C PRO A 148 -9.67 4.85 -4.42
N TYR A 149 -8.81 5.81 -4.78
CA TYR A 149 -8.96 7.27 -4.63
C TYR A 149 -10.35 7.82 -4.98
N ALA A 150 -11.00 7.30 -6.02
CA ALA A 150 -12.29 7.81 -6.52
C ALA A 150 -13.51 7.45 -5.65
N ALA A 151 -13.40 6.49 -4.72
CA ALA A 151 -14.51 6.02 -3.88
C ALA A 151 -14.47 6.59 -2.45
N GLY A 152 -13.83 7.75 -2.24
CA GLY A 152 -13.68 8.35 -0.91
C GLY A 152 -12.48 7.83 -0.11
N GLY A 153 -11.39 7.48 -0.81
CA GLY A 153 -10.14 6.98 -0.23
C GLY A 153 -9.28 8.05 0.48
N ILE A 154 -8.13 7.59 0.99
CA ILE A 154 -7.15 8.29 1.85
C ILE A 154 -6.95 9.75 1.41
N ARG A 155 -7.17 10.68 2.35
CA ARG A 155 -6.96 12.12 2.15
C ARG A 155 -5.51 12.37 1.77
N LYS A 156 -5.24 13.30 0.85
CA LYS A 156 -3.89 13.83 0.67
C LYS A 156 -3.42 14.41 2.01
N SER A 157 -2.18 14.10 2.41
CA SER A 157 -1.54 14.84 3.49
C SER A 157 -1.47 16.31 3.07
N ILE A 158 -1.83 17.20 3.99
CA ILE A 158 -1.67 18.63 3.81
C ILE A 158 -0.74 19.14 4.89
N GLU A 159 0.29 19.85 4.47
CA GLU A 159 1.29 20.45 5.35
C GLU A 159 1.32 21.97 5.16
N ALA A 160 1.43 22.68 6.28
CA ALA A 160 1.54 24.12 6.32
C ALA A 160 2.95 24.53 6.73
N HIS A 161 3.58 25.32 5.88
CA HIS A 161 4.96 25.79 6.04
C HIS A 161 4.96 27.25 6.47
N THR A 162 5.61 27.52 7.60
CA THR A 162 5.88 28.89 8.09
C THR A 162 7.31 29.34 7.81
N THR A 163 8.17 28.41 7.38
CA THR A 163 9.57 28.60 6.97
C THR A 163 9.85 27.81 5.69
N ASN A 164 11.03 28.01 5.09
CA ASN A 164 11.47 27.22 3.95
C ASN A 164 11.59 25.73 4.30
N ASP A 165 11.41 24.88 3.29
CA ASP A 165 11.50 23.43 3.44
C ASP A 165 12.01 22.74 2.15
N ALA A 166 12.48 21.50 2.28
CA ALA A 166 12.93 20.67 1.17
C ALA A 166 12.21 19.31 1.19
N LEU A 167 11.48 19.02 0.11
CA LEU A 167 10.63 17.83 0.03
C LEU A 167 11.43 16.59 -0.38
N GLY A 168 11.06 15.44 0.18
CA GLY A 168 11.53 14.12 -0.25
C GLY A 168 10.57 13.43 -1.23
N GLU A 169 11.08 12.53 -2.07
CA GLU A 169 10.23 11.73 -2.98
C GLU A 169 9.14 10.92 -2.25
N ALA A 170 9.40 10.52 -1.00
CA ALA A 170 8.46 9.78 -0.17
C ALA A 170 7.17 10.56 0.14
N GLU A 171 7.19 11.88 -0.05
CA GLU A 171 6.05 12.77 0.18
C GLU A 171 5.19 12.96 -1.07
N SER A 172 5.53 12.31 -2.19
CA SER A 172 4.75 12.36 -3.43
C SER A 172 3.26 12.13 -3.19
N GLY A 173 2.43 13.03 -3.71
CA GLY A 173 0.98 13.04 -3.53
C GLY A 173 0.47 13.99 -2.46
N SER A 174 1.35 14.61 -1.67
CA SER A 174 1.02 15.61 -0.64
C SER A 174 0.56 16.96 -1.23
N VAL A 175 0.00 17.79 -0.34
CA VAL A 175 -0.31 19.20 -0.58
C VAL A 175 0.50 20.05 0.40
N HIS A 176 1.24 21.03 -0.11
CA HIS A 176 2.00 21.96 0.73
C HIS A 176 1.46 23.38 0.58
N THR A 177 1.36 24.08 1.71
CA THR A 177 0.79 25.44 1.78
C THR A 177 1.68 26.36 2.58
N ASN A 178 1.52 27.68 2.44
CA ASN A 178 2.17 28.67 3.29
C ASN A 178 1.25 29.19 4.42
N LEU A 179 0.28 28.39 4.87
CA LEU A 179 -0.64 28.81 5.93
C LEU A 179 0.14 29.19 7.20
N GLY A 180 -0.14 30.38 7.73
CA GLY A 180 0.54 30.90 8.92
C GLY A 180 1.92 31.50 8.66
N ALA A 181 2.41 31.51 7.42
CA ALA A 181 3.65 32.20 7.07
C ALA A 181 3.52 33.72 7.34
N THR A 182 4.58 34.31 7.86
CA THR A 182 4.74 35.77 8.08
C THR A 182 5.74 36.40 7.11
N GLY A 183 6.25 35.59 6.16
CA GLY A 183 7.26 35.96 5.18
C GLY A 183 7.24 34.99 4.00
N THR A 184 8.24 35.15 3.11
CA THR A 184 8.40 34.25 1.95
C THR A 184 8.73 32.84 2.41
N VAL A 185 8.07 31.85 1.80
CA VAL A 185 8.35 30.43 1.98
C VAL A 185 8.82 29.85 0.66
N THR A 186 10.01 29.27 0.63
CA THR A 186 10.53 28.49 -0.50
C THR A 186 10.47 27.01 -0.17
N ILE A 187 9.83 26.25 -1.05
CA ILE A 187 9.77 24.79 -0.99
C ILE A 187 10.61 24.25 -2.14
N THR A 188 11.68 23.55 -1.80
CA THR A 188 12.59 22.94 -2.77
C THR A 188 12.12 21.53 -3.11
N LEU A 189 11.99 21.24 -4.41
CA LEU A 189 11.61 19.93 -4.94
C LEU A 189 12.80 18.94 -4.86
N PRO A 190 12.54 17.64 -4.74
CA PRO A 190 13.59 16.64 -4.69
C PRO A 190 14.41 16.63 -6.00
N PRO A 191 15.75 16.60 -5.93
CA PRO A 191 16.60 16.50 -7.11
C PRO A 191 16.45 15.11 -7.75
N ALA A 192 16.51 15.05 -9.09
CA ALA A 192 16.44 13.81 -9.86
C ALA A 192 15.24 12.90 -9.51
N ALA A 193 14.08 13.53 -9.27
CA ALA A 193 12.87 12.82 -8.86
C ALA A 193 12.45 11.75 -9.87
N THR A 194 12.04 10.59 -9.37
CA THR A 194 11.52 9.48 -10.17
C THR A 194 10.32 9.96 -11.00
N PRO A 195 10.26 9.64 -12.32
CA PRO A 195 9.17 10.08 -13.19
C PRO A 195 7.80 9.69 -12.60
N GLY A 196 6.89 10.66 -12.53
CA GLY A 196 5.57 10.50 -11.90
C GLY A 196 5.48 10.99 -10.45
N THR A 197 6.59 11.39 -9.82
CA THR A 197 6.57 12.10 -8.52
C THR A 197 5.72 13.37 -8.64
N VAL A 198 4.74 13.56 -7.75
CA VAL A 198 3.76 14.65 -7.87
C VAL A 198 3.63 15.45 -6.59
N PHE A 199 3.60 16.78 -6.70
CA PHE A 199 3.37 17.68 -5.58
C PHE A 199 2.29 18.69 -5.92
N THR A 200 1.51 19.09 -4.92
CA THR A 200 0.52 20.16 -5.04
C THR A 200 0.84 21.29 -4.08
N PHE A 201 0.82 22.52 -4.58
CA PHE A 201 1.10 23.73 -3.82
C PHE A 201 -0.14 24.62 -3.78
N ALA A 202 -0.44 25.23 -2.64
CA ALA A 202 -1.52 26.20 -2.53
C ALA A 202 -1.17 27.36 -1.60
N VAL A 203 -1.41 28.59 -2.07
CA VAL A 203 -1.20 29.80 -1.28
C VAL A 203 -2.38 29.99 -0.32
N GLN A 204 -2.10 30.02 0.98
CA GLN A 204 -3.08 30.24 2.06
C GLN A 204 -2.73 31.43 2.97
N ALA A 205 -1.52 31.98 2.88
CA ALA A 205 -1.15 33.28 3.44
C ALA A 205 -0.71 34.24 2.33
N ALA A 206 -0.96 35.53 2.50
CA ALA A 206 -0.64 36.59 1.52
C ALA A 206 0.87 36.95 1.47
N TYR A 207 1.72 35.93 1.46
CA TYR A 207 3.16 36.01 1.27
C TYR A 207 3.57 35.10 0.12
N ALA A 208 4.74 35.34 -0.47
CA ALA A 208 5.21 34.53 -1.59
C ALA A 208 5.45 33.08 -1.17
N LEU A 209 4.78 32.14 -1.84
CA LEU A 209 5.12 30.73 -1.85
C LEU A 209 5.93 30.46 -3.13
N ARG A 210 7.18 30.05 -2.97
CA ARG A 210 8.11 29.74 -4.07
C ARG A 210 8.27 28.22 -4.16
N VAL A 211 8.16 27.70 -5.37
CA VAL A 211 8.42 26.30 -5.71
C VAL A 211 9.73 26.28 -6.49
N ASP A 212 10.77 25.77 -5.87
CA ASP A 212 12.13 25.74 -6.38
C ASP A 212 12.46 24.34 -6.93
N PRO A 213 12.68 24.18 -8.25
CA PRO A 213 13.05 22.88 -8.83
C PRO A 213 14.51 22.47 -8.58
N GLY A 214 15.30 23.28 -7.85
CA GLY A 214 16.73 23.06 -7.72
C GLY A 214 17.41 23.24 -9.07
N ALA A 215 18.25 22.28 -9.47
CA ALA A 215 18.98 22.35 -10.74
C ALA A 215 18.11 22.13 -12.01
N ALA A 216 16.86 21.68 -11.81
CA ALA A 216 15.96 21.28 -12.90
C ALA A 216 15.17 22.47 -13.45
N ALA A 217 14.51 22.29 -14.60
CA ALA A 217 13.52 23.24 -15.10
C ALA A 217 12.12 22.92 -14.55
N LEU A 218 11.38 23.95 -14.16
CA LEU A 218 9.93 23.85 -13.94
C LEU A 218 9.20 24.43 -15.15
N ARG A 219 8.74 23.53 -16.04
CA ARG A 219 8.06 23.86 -17.29
C ARG A 219 6.63 24.32 -17.00
N ASP A 220 6.40 25.59 -17.27
CA ASP A 220 5.11 26.28 -17.17
C ASP A 220 5.01 27.34 -18.29
N ASP A 221 3.81 27.85 -18.56
CA ASP A 221 3.64 28.96 -19.50
C ASP A 221 4.32 30.27 -19.03
N SER A 222 4.66 30.38 -17.75
CA SER A 222 5.42 31.49 -17.17
C SER A 222 6.93 31.40 -17.41
N GLY A 223 7.40 30.32 -18.03
CA GLY A 223 8.81 30.07 -18.35
C GLY A 223 9.26 28.64 -18.04
N GLN A 224 10.48 28.30 -18.43
CA GLN A 224 11.04 26.95 -18.28
C GLN A 224 12.57 26.98 -18.09
N THR A 225 13.08 28.06 -17.53
CA THR A 225 14.53 28.22 -17.31
C THR A 225 14.96 27.34 -16.14
N PRO A 226 16.02 26.50 -16.29
CA PRO A 226 16.61 25.78 -15.17
C PRO A 226 17.02 26.72 -14.04
N ASP A 227 17.06 26.21 -12.80
CA ASP A 227 17.47 26.95 -11.60
C ASP A 227 16.54 28.12 -11.21
N LYS A 228 15.36 28.20 -11.83
CA LYS A 228 14.39 29.28 -11.57
C LYS A 228 13.14 28.75 -10.88
N TYR A 229 12.82 29.33 -9.72
CA TYR A 229 11.59 29.02 -9.00
C TYR A 229 10.36 29.62 -9.68
N LYS A 230 9.19 29.04 -9.38
CA LYS A 230 7.88 29.65 -9.63
C LYS A 230 7.32 30.22 -8.34
N SER A 231 6.66 31.37 -8.40
CA SER A 231 6.10 32.01 -7.21
C SER A 231 4.71 32.57 -7.42
N ALA A 232 3.91 32.48 -6.36
CA ALA A 232 2.62 33.14 -6.24
C ALA A 232 2.46 33.67 -4.80
N ASN A 233 1.71 34.76 -4.64
CA ASN A 233 1.42 35.39 -3.35
C ASN A 233 -0.07 35.70 -3.14
N VAL A 234 -0.92 35.29 -4.09
CA VAL A 234 -2.37 35.47 -4.02
C VAL A 234 -3.00 34.24 -3.39
N ILE A 235 -3.70 34.43 -2.28
CA ILE A 235 -4.44 33.35 -1.60
C ILE A 235 -5.38 32.66 -2.59
N GLY A 236 -5.36 31.32 -2.61
CA GLY A 236 -6.13 30.50 -3.53
C GLY A 236 -5.41 30.15 -4.84
N ALA A 237 -4.25 30.76 -5.13
CA ALA A 237 -3.39 30.29 -6.21
C ALA A 237 -2.86 28.89 -5.89
N SER A 238 -2.88 27.98 -6.87
CA SER A 238 -2.41 26.61 -6.72
C SER A 238 -1.64 26.13 -7.95
N LEU A 239 -0.71 25.20 -7.72
CA LEU A 239 0.15 24.62 -8.75
C LEU A 239 0.34 23.14 -8.45
N THR A 240 0.09 22.28 -9.44
CA THR A 240 0.45 20.86 -9.37
C THR A 240 1.53 20.58 -10.40
N VAL A 241 2.65 20.04 -9.93
CA VAL A 241 3.79 19.67 -10.76
C VAL A 241 4.03 18.17 -10.68
N ILE A 242 4.52 17.60 -11.77
CA ILE A 242 4.91 16.19 -11.88
C ILE A 242 6.31 16.09 -12.47
N ALA A 243 7.15 15.21 -11.91
CA ALA A 243 8.46 14.90 -12.48
C ALA A 243 8.30 14.16 -13.80
N ASP A 244 9.01 14.59 -14.83
CA ASP A 244 9.03 13.96 -16.14
C ASP A 244 10.21 12.98 -16.32
N ALA A 245 10.28 12.34 -17.48
CA ALA A 245 11.34 11.37 -17.79
C ALA A 245 12.73 12.00 -18.01
N ASN A 246 12.83 13.33 -18.11
CA ASN A 246 14.07 14.07 -18.35
C ASN A 246 14.68 14.62 -17.05
N GLY A 247 14.07 14.36 -15.89
CA GLY A 247 14.48 14.93 -14.61
C GLY A 247 14.03 16.38 -14.40
N ASP A 248 13.12 16.87 -15.25
CA ASP A 248 12.48 18.17 -15.13
C ASP A 248 11.07 18.04 -14.53
N TRP A 249 10.47 19.19 -14.20
CA TRP A 249 9.12 19.25 -13.66
C TRP A 249 8.16 19.85 -14.69
N ALA A 250 7.00 19.22 -14.86
CA ALA A 250 5.94 19.73 -15.73
C ALA A 250 4.74 20.19 -14.88
N THR A 251 4.20 21.36 -15.20
CA THR A 251 2.94 21.83 -14.62
C THR A 251 1.77 21.10 -15.28
N ILE A 252 0.96 20.40 -14.48
CA ILE A 252 -0.21 19.63 -14.98
C ILE A 252 -1.55 20.19 -14.50
N ALA A 253 -1.55 21.04 -13.49
CA ALA A 253 -2.71 21.83 -13.09
C ALA A 253 -2.24 23.14 -12.48
N LYS A 254 -2.94 24.24 -12.78
CA LYS A 254 -2.62 25.57 -12.27
C LYS A 254 -3.89 26.38 -12.07
N ASN A 255 -3.94 27.11 -10.96
CA ASN A 255 -4.95 28.12 -10.67
C ASN A 255 -4.27 29.41 -10.18
N GLY A 256 -4.76 30.56 -10.64
CA GLY A 256 -4.14 31.85 -10.33
C GLY A 256 -2.86 32.12 -11.13
N THR A 257 -2.19 33.23 -10.80
CA THR A 257 -0.97 33.67 -11.49
C THR A 257 0.26 33.17 -10.75
N TRP A 258 1.06 32.36 -11.44
CA TRP A 258 2.40 31.96 -11.01
C TRP A 258 3.42 32.60 -11.94
N THR A 259 4.47 33.17 -11.36
CA THR A 259 5.53 33.87 -12.10
C THR A 259 6.86 33.19 -11.89
N GLN A 260 7.70 33.16 -12.93
CA GLN A 260 9.08 32.72 -12.80
C GLN A 260 9.93 33.81 -12.14
N GLU A 261 10.97 33.41 -11.41
CA GLU A 261 12.06 34.32 -11.08
C GLU A 261 12.63 35.00 -12.35
N ALA A 262 12.91 36.30 -12.22
CA ALA A 262 13.51 37.12 -13.27
C ALA A 262 14.96 36.71 -13.64
#